data_AF-A0A352X4Q6-F1
#
_entry.id   AF-A0A352X4Q6-F1
#
_cell.length_a   1.000
_cell.length_b   1.000
_cell.length_c   1.000
_cell.angle_alpha   90.00
_cell.angle_beta   90.00
_cell.angle_gamma   90.00
#
_symmetry.space_group_name_H-M   'P 1'
#
loop_
_entity.id
_entity.type
_entity.pdbx_description
1 polymer ?
#
loop_
_entity_poly.entity_id
_entity_poly.type
_entity_poly.pdbx_seq_one_letter_code
_entity_poly.pdbx_strand_id
1 'polypeptide(L)' 'MWLEAVSKTCTKCGYIHQSLGGAKVFKCYSCGHSLPWEMNGALGFMLRALRDTAFTINSDGVAIAALSGNFRYCVA' A
#
# COMPACT_ATOMS: atom_id res chain seq x y z
N MET A 1 -2.27 -10.64 -10.84
CA MET A 1 -0.80 -10.74 -10.94
C MET A 1 -0.03 -9.56 -10.32
N TRP A 2 -0.64 -8.39 -10.01
CA TRP A 2 0.05 -7.22 -9.41
C TRP A 2 0.13 -7.20 -7.87
N LEU A 3 -0.75 -7.90 -7.16
CA LEU A 3 -0.81 -7.90 -5.68
C LEU A 3 0.39 -8.60 -5.01
N GLU A 4 1.10 -9.45 -5.76
CA GLU A 4 2.16 -10.30 -5.22
C GLU A 4 3.46 -9.55 -4.87
N ALA A 5 3.76 -8.46 -5.57
CA ALA A 5 4.91 -7.59 -5.27
C ALA A 5 4.65 -6.68 -4.06
N VAL A 6 3.40 -6.26 -3.89
CA VAL A 6 2.98 -5.33 -2.84
C VAL A 6 2.89 -6.03 -1.49
N SER A 7 2.38 -7.27 -1.47
CA SER A 7 2.23 -8.04 -0.23
C SER A 7 3.56 -8.40 0.44
N LYS A 8 4.64 -8.47 -0.35
CA LYS A 8 6.04 -8.70 0.09
C LYS A 8 6.75 -7.47 0.64
N THR A 9 6.21 -6.28 0.38
CA THR A 9 6.84 -5.03 0.79
C THR A 9 6.32 -4.63 2.16
N CYS A 10 7.22 -4.31 3.09
CA CYS A 10 6.82 -3.77 4.40
C CYS A 10 6.22 -2.37 4.22
N THR A 11 4.95 -2.22 4.58
CA THR A 11 4.23 -0.93 4.52
C THR A 11 4.72 0.10 5.54
N LYS A 12 5.55 -0.30 6.51
CA LYS A 12 6.14 0.59 7.51
C LYS A 12 7.53 1.12 7.11
N CYS A 13 8.44 0.24 6.68
CA CYS A 13 9.83 0.62 6.40
C CYS A 13 10.26 0.45 4.94
N GLY A 14 9.40 -0.09 4.07
CA GLY A 14 9.70 -0.29 2.64
C GLY A 14 10.58 -1.51 2.32
N TYR A 15 11.01 -2.28 3.31
CA TYR A 15 11.84 -3.47 3.08
C TYR A 15 11.07 -4.54 2.28
N ILE A 16 11.67 -5.10 1.23
CA ILE A 16 11.04 -6.08 0.34
C ILE A 16 11.49 -7.51 0.68
N HIS A 17 10.54 -8.37 1.01
CA HIS A 17 10.78 -9.77 1.34
C HIS A 17 10.97 -10.62 0.08
N GLN A 18 12.01 -11.46 0.05
CA GLN A 18 12.24 -12.38 -1.08
C GLN A 18 11.16 -13.48 -1.18
N SER A 19 10.67 -13.97 -0.04
CA SER A 19 9.56 -14.92 0.05
C SER A 19 8.79 -14.74 1.36
N LEU A 20 7.49 -15.07 1.36
CA LEU A 20 6.60 -15.01 2.53
C LEU A 20 6.02 -16.38 2.92
N GLY A 21 6.29 -17.43 2.11
CA GLY A 21 5.97 -18.81 2.45
C GLY A 21 4.48 -19.14 2.69
N GLY A 22 3.54 -18.28 2.29
CA GLY A 22 2.10 -18.48 2.55
C GLY A 22 1.64 -18.17 3.98
N ALA A 23 2.44 -17.45 4.77
CA ALA A 23 2.05 -17.06 6.12
C ALA A 23 0.85 -16.09 6.14
N LYS A 24 -0.15 -16.36 7.00
CA LYS A 24 -1.31 -15.47 7.22
C LYS A 24 -0.94 -14.15 7.91
N VAL A 25 0.22 -14.10 8.57
CA VAL A 25 0.73 -12.93 9.27
C VAL A 25 1.99 -12.45 8.56
N PHE A 26 2.00 -11.17 8.18
CA PHE A 26 3.19 -10.49 7.72
C PHE A 26 4.02 -10.07 8.92
N LYS A 27 5.31 -10.44 8.95
CA LYS A 27 6.27 -9.98 9.97
C LYS A 27 7.54 -9.49 9.28
N CYS A 28 7.85 -8.21 9.40
CA CYS A 28 9.06 -7.62 8.86
C CYS A 28 10.26 -7.94 9.75
N TYR A 29 11.29 -8.56 9.18
CA TYR A 29 12.54 -8.85 9.89
C TYR A 29 13.49 -7.64 9.96
N SER A 30 13.26 -6.60 9.15
CA SER A 30 14.04 -5.36 9.21
C SER A 30 13.59 -4.42 10.35
N CYS A 31 12.28 -4.26 10.57
CA CYS A 31 11.76 -3.30 11.57
C CYS A 31 10.85 -3.93 12.65
N GLY A 32 10.65 -5.24 12.64
CA GLY A 32 9.80 -5.95 13.59
C GLY A 32 8.30 -5.74 13.42
N HIS A 33 7.86 -4.97 12.43
CA HIS A 33 6.44 -4.69 12.21
C HIS A 33 5.66 -5.95 11.85
N SER A 34 4.51 -6.16 12.48
CA SER A 34 3.63 -7.30 12.24
C SER A 34 2.20 -6.86 12.00
N LEU A 35 1.55 -7.45 11.00
CA LEU A 35 0.13 -7.25 10.71
C LEU A 35 -0.42 -8.43 9.88
N PRO A 36 -1.75 -8.57 9.73
CA PRO A 36 -2.32 -9.56 8.82
C PRO A 36 -1.80 -9.38 7.39
N TRP A 37 -1.48 -10.48 6.71
CA TRP A 37 -0.89 -10.45 5.37
C TRP A 37 -1.78 -9.71 4.35
N GLU A 38 -3.08 -9.99 4.38
CA GLU A 38 -4.12 -9.32 3.57
C GLU A 38 -4.08 -7.79 3.76
N MET A 39 -3.99 -7.34 5.01
CA MET A 39 -3.93 -5.91 5.35
C MET A 39 -2.63 -5.27 4.84
N ASN A 40 -1.49 -5.97 4.90
CA ASN A 40 -0.24 -5.46 4.34
C ASN A 40 -0.34 -5.29 2.82
N GLY A 41 -0.93 -6.26 2.13
CA GLY A 41 -1.20 -6.17 0.70
C GLY A 41 -2.14 -5.01 0.35
N ALA A 42 -3.27 -4.90 1.05
CA ALA A 42 -4.25 -3.84 0.83
C ALA A 42 -3.66 -2.44 1.10
N LEU A 43 -2.94 -2.26 2.21
CA LEU A 43 -2.30 -1.00 2.55
C LEU A 43 -1.21 -0.63 1.53
N GLY A 44 -0.38 -1.58 1.12
CA GLY A 44 0.62 -1.32 0.10
C GLY A 44 -0.01 -0.90 -1.24
N PHE A 45 -1.18 -1.45 -1.59
CA PHE A 45 -1.90 -1.07 -2.80
C PHE A 45 -2.46 0.36 -2.67
N MET A 46 -3.06 0.69 -1.52
CA MET A 46 -3.51 2.05 -1.21
C MET A 46 -2.36 3.05 -1.29
N LEU A 47 -1.21 2.75 -0.68
CA LEU A 47 -0.03 3.62 -0.73
C LEU A 47 0.49 3.81 -2.16
N ARG A 48 0.46 2.76 -2.97
CA ARG A 48 0.81 2.85 -4.39
C ARG A 48 -0.18 3.73 -5.16
N ALA A 49 -1.48 3.55 -4.93
CA ALA A 49 -2.52 4.36 -5.56
C ALA A 49 -2.37 5.84 -5.17
N LEU A 50 -2.13 6.14 -3.90
CA LEU A 50 -1.87 7.51 -3.42
C LEU A 50 -0.62 8.11 -4.06
N ARG A 51 0.46 7.32 -4.20
CA ARG A 51 1.69 7.76 -4.87
C ARG A 51 1.47 8.06 -6.35
N ASP A 52 0.70 7.20 -7.03
CA ASP A 52 0.43 7.32 -8.46
C ASP A 52 -0.64 8.38 -8.75
N THR A 53 -1.35 8.87 -7.71
CA THR A 53 -2.35 9.94 -7.83
C THR A 53 -1.70 11.31 -7.62
N ALA A 54 -1.98 12.25 -8.51
CA ALA A 54 -1.59 13.65 -8.31
C ALA A 54 -2.51 14.28 -7.25
N PHE A 55 -1.92 14.78 -6.16
CA PHE A 55 -2.64 15.53 -5.14
C PHE A 55 -1.95 16.84 -4.81
N THR A 56 -2.75 17.86 -4.48
CA THR A 56 -2.26 19.16 -3.98
C THR A 56 -2.51 19.24 -2.48
N ILE A 57 -1.48 19.56 -1.70
CA ILE A 57 -1.58 19.80 -0.26
C ILE A 57 -1.71 21.31 -0.05
N ASN A 58 -2.81 21.77 0.55
CA ASN A 58 -2.94 23.14 1.03
C ASN A 58 -2.21 23.32 2.38
N SER A 59 -1.81 24.54 2.73
CA SER A 59 -1.12 24.88 3.99
C SER A 59 -1.86 24.44 5.25
N ASP A 60 -3.18 24.25 5.13
CA ASP A 60 -4.06 23.83 6.23
C ASP A 60 -4.08 22.30 6.42
N GLY A 61 -3.25 21.56 5.69
CA GLY A 61 -3.15 20.10 5.77
C GLY A 61 -4.21 19.34 4.97
N VAL A 62 -5.02 20.04 4.16
CA VAL A 62 -6.01 19.42 3.28
C VAL A 62 -5.33 18.96 1.99
N ALA A 63 -5.41 17.66 1.69
CA ALA A 63 -4.95 17.09 0.43
C ALA A 63 -6.12 16.84 -0.51
N ILE A 64 -6.12 17.46 -1.68
CA ILE A 64 -7.11 17.23 -2.75
C ILE A 64 -6.45 16.31 -3.77
N ALA A 65 -6.99 15.09 -3.92
CA ALA A 65 -6.55 14.14 -4.93
C ALA A 65 -7.38 14.34 -6.21
N ALA A 66 -6.74 14.76 -7.30
CA ALA A 66 -7.39 14.88 -8.60
C ALA A 66 -7.32 13.53 -9.32
N LEU A 67 -8.42 12.78 -9.28
CA LEU A 67 -8.56 11.58 -10.09
C LEU A 67 -8.90 12.01 -11.52
N SER A 68 -7.95 11.86 -12.45
CA SER A 68 -8.24 11.98 -13.88
C SER A 68 -9.31 10.93 -14.22
N GLY A 69 -10.45 11.36 -14.75
CA GLY A 69 -11.75 10.67 -14.77
C GLY A 69 -11.85 9.36 -15.58
N ASN A 70 -10.76 8.60 -15.73
CA ASN A 70 -10.73 7.32 -16.46
C ASN A 70 -10.43 6.09 -15.57
N PHE A 71 -10.33 6.23 -14.25
CA PHE A 71 -10.22 5.06 -13.38
C PHE A 71 -11.60 4.48 -13.06
N ARG A 72 -11.85 3.24 -13.50
CA ARG A 72 -12.99 2.44 -13.03
C ARG A 72 -12.71 2.01 -11.59
N TYR A 73 -13.24 2.74 -10.61
CA TYR A 73 -13.33 2.26 -9.24
C TYR A 73 -14.79 1.99 -8.89
N CYS A 74 -15.04 0.89 -8.17
CA CYS A 74 -16.34 0.61 -7.60
C CYS A 74 -16.51 1.47 -6.34
N VAL A 75 -17.55 2.30 -6.28
CA VAL A 75 -18.02 2.93 -5.05
C VAL A 75 -18.88 1.89 -4.33
N ALA A 76 -18.60 1.66 -3.05
CA ALA A 76 -19.39 0.80 -2.18
C ALA A 76 -20.71 1.46 -1.79
#